data_AF-A0A5C4SYQ8-F1
#
_entry.id   AF-A0A5C4SYQ8-F1
#
_cell.length_a   1.000
_cell.length_b   1.000
_cell.length_c   1.000
_cell.angle_alpha   90.00
_cell.angle_beta   90.00
_cell.angle_gamma   90.00
#
_symmetry.space_group_name_H-M   'P 1'
#
loop_
_entity.id
_entity.type
_entity.pdbx_description
1 polymer ?
#
loop_
_entity_poly.entity_id
_entity_poly.type
_entity_poly.pdbx_seq_one_letter_code
_entity_poly.pdbx_strand_id
1 'polypeptide(L)'
;MRVALGVFLISIAILLTGCNQKKNTSDIEDNLNQITANKQFMASSNPYDYIKSELSAYEEIVGMGDTALLYLTNELRTNGRSGLREWIMAKACEDILKEKSPVKEWASAKEWIEKYDASK
;
A
#
# COMPACT_ATOMS: atom_id res chain seq x y z
N MET A 1 35.88 -41.86 -14.02
CA MET A 1 35.85 -40.41 -14.35
C MET A 1 35.32 -40.25 -15.77
N ARG A 2 34.50 -39.20 -16.04
CA ARG A 2 33.69 -38.89 -17.25
C ARG A 2 32.24 -39.40 -17.16
N VAL A 3 31.42 -38.79 -16.30
CA VAL A 3 30.66 -37.52 -16.42
C VAL A 3 29.35 -37.73 -17.20
N ALA A 4 28.27 -37.59 -16.43
CA ALA A 4 26.87 -37.66 -16.83
C ALA A 4 26.50 -36.57 -17.84
N LEU A 5 25.55 -36.85 -18.72
CA LEU A 5 24.79 -35.83 -19.42
C LEU A 5 23.33 -36.27 -19.52
N GLY A 6 22.66 -36.28 -18.36
CA GLY A 6 21.20 -36.35 -18.29
C GLY A 6 20.64 -34.95 -18.55
N VAL A 7 20.00 -34.78 -19.69
CA VAL A 7 19.29 -33.54 -20.05
C VAL A 7 18.04 -33.46 -19.18
N PHE A 8 18.11 -32.70 -18.09
CA PHE A 8 16.94 -32.34 -17.30
C PHE A 8 16.27 -31.15 -17.98
N LEU A 9 15.25 -31.42 -18.79
CA LEU A 9 14.32 -30.40 -19.29
C LEU A 9 13.49 -29.87 -18.12
N ILE A 10 14.06 -28.93 -17.35
CA ILE A 10 13.29 -28.13 -16.40
C ILE A 10 12.61 -27.05 -17.23
N SER A 11 11.38 -27.33 -17.65
CA SER A 11 10.48 -26.34 -18.23
C SER A 11 10.26 -25.23 -17.20
N ILE A 12 10.98 -24.13 -17.35
CA ILE A 12 10.75 -22.89 -16.60
C ILE A 12 9.38 -22.37 -17.05
N ALA A 13 8.36 -22.62 -16.23
CA ALA A 13 7.08 -21.92 -16.35
C ALA A 13 7.33 -20.46 -15.96
N ILE A 14 7.53 -19.60 -16.97
CA ILE A 14 7.69 -18.17 -16.78
C ILE A 14 6.34 -17.61 -16.30
N LEU A 15 6.39 -17.01 -15.11
CA LEU A 15 5.31 -16.38 -14.36
C LEU A 15 4.58 -15.32 -15.19
N LEU A 16 3.34 -15.60 -15.57
CA LEU A 16 2.39 -14.61 -16.10
C LEU A 16 1.59 -14.01 -14.94
N THR A 17 2.16 -13.06 -14.20
CA THR A 17 1.40 -12.30 -13.18
C THR A 17 1.52 -10.77 -13.32
N GLY A 18 2.27 -10.28 -14.30
CA GLY A 18 2.57 -8.84 -14.43
C GLY A 18 1.37 -7.92 -14.73
N CYS A 19 0.32 -8.42 -15.41
CA CYS A 19 -0.81 -7.57 -15.81
C CYS A 19 -1.72 -7.17 -14.64
N ASN A 20 -1.96 -8.08 -13.69
CA ASN A 20 -2.85 -7.80 -12.56
C ASN A 20 -2.24 -6.80 -11.58
N GLN A 21 -0.92 -6.89 -11.35
CA GLN A 21 -0.22 -5.97 -10.45
C GLN A 21 -0.28 -4.52 -10.96
N LYS A 22 -0.05 -4.30 -12.26
CA LYS A 22 -0.07 -2.95 -12.84
C LYS A 22 -1.46 -2.30 -12.75
N LYS A 23 -2.53 -3.07 -12.98
CA LYS A 23 -3.90 -2.58 -12.84
C LYS A 23 -4.20 -2.19 -11.39
N ASN A 24 -3.89 -3.08 -10.44
CA ASN A 24 -4.18 -2.84 -9.02
C ASN A 24 -3.42 -1.62 -8.48
N THR A 25 -2.16 -1.42 -8.88
CA THR A 25 -1.41 -0.21 -8.52
C THR A 25 -2.05 1.06 -9.07
N SER A 26 -2.52 1.04 -10.33
CA SER A 26 -3.24 2.18 -10.91
C SER A 26 -4.51 2.52 -10.12
N ASP A 27 -5.29 1.50 -9.77
CA ASP A 27 -6.54 1.69 -9.03
C ASP A 27 -6.29 2.27 -7.61
N ILE A 28 -5.21 1.85 -6.93
CA ILE A 28 -4.80 2.43 -5.63
C ILE A 28 -4.43 3.90 -5.78
N GLU A 29 -3.65 4.22 -6.81
CA GLU A 29 -3.20 5.59 -7.09
C GLU A 29 -4.36 6.52 -7.45
N ASP A 30 -5.28 6.06 -8.29
CA ASP A 30 -6.47 6.80 -8.68
C ASP A 30 -7.37 7.09 -7.47
N ASN A 31 -7.58 6.10 -6.60
CA ASN A 31 -8.34 6.27 -5.36
C ASN A 31 -7.64 7.23 -4.37
N LEU A 32 -6.32 7.12 -4.19
CA LEU A 32 -5.56 8.07 -3.36
C LEU A 32 -5.64 9.51 -3.90
N ASN A 33 -5.57 9.66 -5.23
CA ASN A 33 -5.71 10.96 -5.88
C ASN A 33 -7.11 11.53 -5.68
N GLN A 34 -8.15 10.73 -5.81
CA GLN A 34 -9.53 11.14 -5.54
C GLN A 34 -9.69 11.67 -4.10
N ILE A 35 -9.21 10.93 -3.11
CA ILE A 35 -9.28 11.32 -1.69
C ILE A 35 -8.53 12.64 -1.44
N THR A 36 -7.32 12.77 -1.97
CA THR A 36 -6.44 13.92 -1.68
C THR A 36 -6.74 15.17 -2.50
N ALA A 37 -7.39 15.03 -3.66
CA ALA A 37 -7.74 16.14 -4.54
C ALA A 37 -9.13 16.74 -4.26
N ASN A 38 -9.86 16.24 -3.26
CA ASN A 38 -11.19 16.75 -2.95
C ASN A 38 -11.12 18.21 -2.45
N LYS A 39 -11.54 19.13 -3.32
CA LYS A 39 -11.48 20.58 -3.11
C LYS A 39 -12.35 21.07 -1.96
N GLN A 40 -13.40 20.34 -1.61
CA GLN A 40 -14.32 20.73 -0.53
C GLN A 40 -13.63 20.72 0.83
N PHE A 41 -12.63 19.86 1.01
CA PHE A 41 -11.95 19.67 2.30
C PHE A 41 -10.53 20.22 2.33
N MET A 42 -10.06 20.93 1.29
CA MET A 42 -8.72 21.52 1.22
C MET A 42 -8.36 22.43 2.41
N ALA A 43 -9.34 23.05 3.06
CA ALA A 43 -9.13 23.88 4.24
C ALA A 43 -9.13 23.09 5.57
N SER A 44 -9.49 21.80 5.54
CA SER A 44 -9.44 20.95 6.73
C SER A 44 -8.00 20.55 7.04
N SER A 45 -7.63 20.71 8.31
CA SER A 45 -6.40 20.19 8.88
C SER A 45 -6.52 18.75 9.38
N ASN A 46 -7.72 18.16 9.27
CA ASN A 46 -8.02 16.82 9.74
C ASN A 46 -8.07 15.81 8.56
N PRO A 47 -7.08 14.91 8.43
CA PRO A 47 -7.05 13.92 7.35
C PRO A 47 -8.30 13.02 7.28
N TYR A 48 -8.96 12.78 8.42
CA TYR A 48 -10.18 11.99 8.46
C TYR A 48 -11.34 12.62 7.67
N ASP A 49 -11.36 13.93 7.51
CA ASP A 49 -12.43 14.59 6.74
C ASP A 49 -12.34 14.24 5.25
N TYR A 50 -11.12 14.15 4.72
CA TYR A 50 -10.87 13.71 3.34
C TYR A 50 -11.32 12.26 3.14
N ILE A 51 -10.97 11.36 4.07
CA ILE A 51 -11.39 9.95 4.04
C ILE A 51 -12.93 9.85 4.07
N LYS A 52 -13.59 10.58 4.99
CA LYS A 52 -15.06 10.55 5.10
C LYS A 52 -15.75 11.05 3.84
N SER A 53 -15.17 12.05 3.17
CA SER A 53 -15.74 12.63 1.95
C SER A 53 -15.65 11.71 0.74
N GLU A 54 -14.64 10.85 0.70
CA GLU A 54 -14.36 9.90 -0.39
C GLU A 54 -14.30 8.47 0.16
N LEU A 55 -15.28 8.12 1.02
CA LEU A 55 -15.27 6.86 1.77
C LEU A 55 -15.19 5.63 0.85
N SER A 56 -15.91 5.64 -0.27
CA SER A 56 -15.88 4.54 -1.25
C SER A 56 -14.47 4.30 -1.81
N ALA A 57 -13.77 5.36 -2.20
CA ALA A 57 -12.40 5.26 -2.72
C ALA A 57 -11.43 4.74 -1.64
N TYR A 58 -11.63 5.17 -0.39
CA TYR A 58 -10.82 4.67 0.73
C TYR A 58 -11.09 3.19 1.02
N GLU A 59 -12.36 2.77 1.05
CA GLU A 59 -12.76 1.38 1.27
C GLU A 59 -12.29 0.46 0.15
N GLU A 60 -12.23 0.94 -1.09
CA GLU A 60 -11.64 0.20 -2.21
C GLU A 60 -10.15 -0.11 -1.99
N ILE A 61 -9.36 0.88 -1.54
CA ILE A 61 -7.95 0.66 -1.19
C ILE A 61 -7.82 -0.39 -0.09
N VAL A 62 -8.58 -0.24 1.00
CA VAL A 62 -8.55 -1.20 2.12
C VAL A 62 -9.01 -2.59 1.69
N GLY A 63 -10.00 -2.69 0.80
CA GLY A 63 -10.54 -3.93 0.26
C GLY A 63 -9.54 -4.74 -0.58
N MET A 64 -8.51 -4.10 -1.14
CA MET A 64 -7.45 -4.78 -1.90
C MET A 64 -6.45 -5.54 -1.01
N GLY A 65 -6.51 -5.37 0.32
CA GLY A 65 -5.76 -6.16 1.29
C GLY A 65 -4.25 -6.17 1.06
N ASP A 66 -3.64 -7.36 1.02
CA ASP A 66 -2.19 -7.54 0.91
C ASP A 66 -1.57 -6.86 -0.32
N THR A 67 -2.32 -6.73 -1.42
CA THR A 67 -1.86 -6.02 -2.62
C THR A 67 -1.63 -4.54 -2.32
N ALA A 68 -2.60 -3.89 -1.66
CA ALA A 68 -2.47 -2.50 -1.25
C ALA A 68 -1.43 -2.34 -0.14
N LEU A 69 -1.39 -3.24 0.85
CA LEU A 69 -0.41 -3.19 1.93
C LEU A 69 1.04 -3.23 1.40
N LEU A 70 1.33 -4.13 0.45
CA LEU A 70 2.65 -4.22 -0.16
C LEU A 70 3.01 -2.94 -0.91
N TYR A 71 2.08 -2.42 -1.73
CA TYR A 71 2.31 -1.21 -2.50
C TYR A 71 2.52 0.02 -1.60
N LEU A 72 1.59 0.28 -0.69
CA LEU A 72 1.58 1.45 0.19
C LEU A 72 2.81 1.47 1.11
N THR A 73 3.19 0.33 1.69
CA THR A 73 4.41 0.27 2.52
C THR A 73 5.68 0.51 1.70
N ASN A 74 5.74 0.07 0.43
CA ASN A 74 6.84 0.38 -0.46
C ASN A 74 6.90 1.88 -0.81
N GLU A 75 5.76 2.48 -1.11
CA GLU A 75 5.66 3.92 -1.38
C GLU A 75 6.06 4.76 -0.17
N LEU A 76 5.58 4.40 1.03
CA LEU A 76 5.96 5.09 2.28
C LEU A 76 7.46 5.04 2.56
N ARG A 77 8.14 3.94 2.23
CA ARG A 77 9.60 3.83 2.36
C ARG A 77 10.34 4.67 1.33
N THR A 78 9.83 4.72 0.10
CA THR A 78 10.52 5.35 -1.04
C THR A 78 10.33 6.87 -1.04
N ASN A 79 9.11 7.32 -0.77
CA ASN A 79 8.68 8.69 -0.95
C ASN A 79 8.42 9.42 0.38
N GLY A 80 8.94 8.87 1.50
CA GLY A 80 8.68 9.15 2.93
C GLY A 80 8.58 10.61 3.41
N ARG A 81 7.67 11.37 2.80
CA ARG A 81 7.22 12.69 3.22
C ARG A 81 6.12 12.53 4.27
N SER A 82 5.86 13.61 5.00
CA SER A 82 4.83 13.65 6.03
C SER A 82 3.65 14.54 5.61
N GLY A 83 3.00 14.20 4.50
CA GLY A 83 1.83 14.92 3.98
C GLY A 83 0.51 14.19 4.22
N LEU A 84 -0.59 14.83 3.82
CA LEU A 84 -1.93 14.26 3.86
C LEU A 84 -1.99 12.90 3.15
N ARG A 85 -1.38 12.82 1.96
CA ARG A 85 -1.35 11.62 1.14
C ARG A 85 -0.71 10.45 1.89
N GLU A 86 0.50 10.65 2.40
CA GLU A 86 1.24 9.60 3.11
C GLU A 86 0.52 9.23 4.42
N TRP A 87 -0.10 10.19 5.11
CA TRP A 87 -0.90 9.90 6.29
C TRP A 87 -2.07 8.96 5.97
N ILE A 88 -2.79 9.20 4.87
CA ILE A 88 -3.87 8.32 4.42
C ILE A 88 -3.34 6.93 4.05
N MET A 89 -2.16 6.83 3.41
CA MET A 89 -1.53 5.54 3.12
C MET A 89 -1.24 4.74 4.40
N ALA A 90 -0.69 5.39 5.42
CA ALA A 90 -0.41 4.75 6.71
C ALA A 90 -1.69 4.29 7.42
N LYS A 91 -2.74 5.14 7.41
CA LYS A 91 -4.06 4.77 7.94
C LYS A 91 -4.67 3.57 7.21
N ALA A 92 -4.57 3.54 5.88
CA ALA A 92 -5.05 2.40 5.09
C ALA A 92 -4.30 1.11 5.43
N CYS A 93 -2.97 1.19 5.62
CA CYS A 93 -2.19 0.02 6.03
C CYS A 93 -2.61 -0.50 7.42
N GLU A 94 -2.84 0.40 8.39
CA GLU A 94 -3.37 0.05 9.71
C GLU A 94 -4.75 -0.65 9.59
N ASP A 95 -5.65 -0.12 8.76
CA ASP A 95 -7.00 -0.68 8.56
C ASP A 95 -7.02 -2.00 7.78
N ILE A 96 -6.05 -2.22 6.89
CA ILE A 96 -5.84 -3.52 6.23
C ILE A 96 -5.41 -4.57 7.26
N LEU A 97 -4.47 -4.21 8.14
CA LEU A 97 -3.92 -5.10 9.16
C LEU A 97 -4.89 -5.36 10.32
N LYS A 98 -5.77 -4.41 10.64
CA LYS A 98 -6.76 -4.50 11.72
C LYS A 98 -6.09 -4.89 13.05
N GLU A 99 -6.60 -5.92 13.72
CA GLU A 99 -6.06 -6.45 14.97
C GLU A 99 -4.61 -6.89 14.85
N LYS A 100 -4.18 -7.34 13.65
CA LYS A 100 -2.81 -7.76 13.35
C LYS A 100 -1.84 -6.60 13.18
N SER A 101 -2.32 -5.34 13.21
CA SER A 101 -1.42 -4.19 13.11
C SER A 101 -0.45 -4.18 14.30
N PRO A 102 0.87 -4.24 14.08
CA PRO A 102 1.86 -4.17 15.15
C PRO A 102 2.06 -2.74 15.65
N VAL A 103 1.61 -1.74 14.89
CA VAL A 103 1.66 -0.32 15.25
C VAL A 103 0.28 0.12 15.73
N LYS A 104 0.19 0.55 16.99
CA LYS A 104 -1.07 1.01 17.61
C LYS A 104 -1.15 2.52 17.80
N GLU A 105 -0.01 3.18 17.89
CA GLU A 105 0.09 4.62 18.12
C GLU A 105 1.15 5.21 17.19
N TRP A 106 0.77 6.28 16.49
CA TRP A 106 1.60 6.98 15.53
C TRP A 106 0.99 8.36 15.23
N ALA A 107 1.83 9.36 15.00
CA ALA A 107 1.42 10.73 14.69
C ALA A 107 1.67 11.10 13.22
N SER A 108 2.52 10.35 12.52
CA SER A 108 2.86 10.60 11.12
C SER A 108 3.06 9.30 10.34
N ALA A 109 2.89 9.38 9.03
CA ALA A 109 3.13 8.25 8.14
C ALA A 109 4.56 7.70 8.24
N LYS A 110 5.53 8.60 8.41
CA LYS A 110 6.94 8.25 8.65
C LYS A 110 7.13 7.44 9.92
N GLU A 111 6.54 7.90 11.03
CA GLU A 111 6.60 7.16 12.30
C GLU A 111 5.91 5.79 12.19
N TRP A 112 4.77 5.73 11.50
CA TRP A 112 4.06 4.47 11.31
C TRP A 112 4.92 3.45 10.56
N ILE A 113 5.53 3.84 9.42
CA ILE A 113 6.35 2.90 8.63
C ILE A 113 7.63 2.48 9.36
N GLU A 114 8.26 3.38 10.13
CA GLU A 114 9.42 3.06 10.96
C GLU A 114 9.07 2.01 12.03
N LYS A 115 7.95 2.20 12.75
CA LYS A 115 7.46 1.23 13.76
C LYS A 115 7.05 -0.09 13.12
N TYR A 116 6.40 -0.05 11.96
CA TYR A 116 5.99 -1.24 11.23
C TYR A 116 7.20 -2.06 10.79
N ASP A 117 8.24 -1.41 10.27
CA ASP A 117 9.48 -2.08 9.84
C ASP A 117 10.25 -2.67 11.03
N ALA A 118 10.26 -2.00 12.19
CA ALA A 118 10.89 -2.50 13.41
C ALA A 118 10.16 -3.70 14.05
N SER A 119 8.92 -3.97 13.64
CA SER A 119 8.09 -5.05 14.19
C SER A 119 8.13 -6.36 13.40
N LYS A 120 8.87 -6.38 12.28
CA LYS A 120 9.09 -7.55 11.42
C LYS A 120 10.40 -8.25 11.77
#